data_AF-A0A1X2IMN9-F1
#
_entry.id   AF-A0A1X2IMN9-F1
#
_cell.length_a   1.000
_cell.length_b   1.000
_cell.length_c   1.000
_cell.angle_alpha   90.00
_cell.angle_beta   90.00
_cell.angle_gamma   90.00
#
_symmetry.space_group_name_H-M   'P 1'
#
loop_
_entity.id
_entity.type
_entity.pdbx_description
1 polymer ?
#
loop_
_entity_poly.entity_id
_entity_poly.type
_entity_poly.pdbx_seq_one_letter_code
_entity_poly.pdbx_strand_id
1 'polypeptide(L)' 'MASVQPMKYQYLISRTGDIVFSLAVGTMAYFVNERDNPKAQNGKSLMELMNRKRQRTIDLREQRRLERQSAANQDQE' A
#
# COMPACT_ATOMS: atom_id res chain seq x y z
N MET A 1 35.31 -26.13 33.81
CA MET A 1 33.99 -25.98 33.17
C MET A 1 33.90 -24.55 32.66
N ALA A 2 33.98 -24.35 31.34
CA ALA A 2 33.93 -23.01 30.76
C ALA A 2 32.49 -22.47 30.86
N SER A 3 32.29 -21.38 31.57
CA SER A 3 31.02 -20.67 31.64
C SER A 3 30.72 -20.05 30.27
N VAL A 4 29.66 -20.53 29.63
CA VAL A 4 29.14 -19.93 28.40
C VAL A 4 28.60 -18.55 28.76
N GLN A 5 29.42 -17.53 28.60
CA GLN A 5 28.99 -16.14 28.78
C GLN A 5 28.03 -15.79 27.63
N PRO A 6 26.85 -15.22 27.90
CA PRO A 6 25.88 -14.93 26.85
C PRO A 6 26.45 -13.89 25.89
N MET A 7 26.65 -14.28 24.63
CA MET A 7 27.04 -13.36 23.56
C MET A 7 25.97 -12.28 23.43
N LYS A 8 26.35 -11.02 23.67
CA LYS A 8 25.50 -9.86 23.43
C LYS A 8 25.64 -9.47 21.96
N TYR A 9 24.66 -9.82 21.15
CA TYR A 9 24.59 -9.34 19.77
C TYR A 9 24.30 -7.84 19.77
N GLN A 10 25.24 -7.04 19.28
CA GLN A 10 25.03 -5.62 19.04
C GLN A 10 24.36 -5.45 17.68
N TYR A 11 23.12 -4.96 17.68
CA TYR A 11 22.44 -4.61 16.44
C TYR A 11 23.09 -3.36 15.85
N LEU A 12 23.61 -3.47 14.63
CA LEU A 12 24.22 -2.36 13.88
C LEU A 12 23.17 -1.31 13.46
N ILE A 13 21.91 -1.73 13.35
CA ILE A 13 20.78 -0.89 12.96
C ILE A 13 19.72 -1.03 14.05
N SER A 14 19.10 0.07 14.45
CA SER A 14 17.99 0.02 15.40
C SER A 14 16.86 -0.85 14.86
N ARG A 15 16.14 -1.55 15.73
CA ARG A 15 15.03 -2.43 15.31
C ARG A 15 13.98 -1.68 14.47
N THR A 16 13.75 -0.40 14.73
CA THR A 16 12.87 0.46 13.93
C THR A 16 13.50 0.91 12.62
N GLY A 17 14.80 1.22 12.62
CA GLY A 17 15.54 1.57 11.42
C GLY A 17 15.56 0.44 10.39
N ASP A 18 15.66 -0.81 10.86
CA ASP A 18 15.64 -2.00 10.01
C ASP A 18 14.30 -2.18 9.27
N ILE A 19 13.19 -1.88 9.96
CA ILE A 19 11.84 -1.90 9.35
C ILE A 19 11.70 -0.83 8.28
N VAL A 20 12.09 0.41 8.59
CA VAL A 20 11.97 1.53 7.63
C VAL A 20 12.88 1.29 6.42
N PHE A 21 14.10 0.81 6.66
CA PHE A 21 15.04 0.47 5.60
C PHE A 21 14.49 -0.65 4.71
N SER A 22 13.94 -1.70 5.30
CA SER A 22 13.31 -2.81 4.57
C SER A 22 12.16 -2.34 3.68
N LEU A 23 11.30 -1.46 4.18
CA LEU A 23 10.21 -0.87 3.40
C LEU A 23 10.73 -0.01 2.26
N ALA A 24 11.76 0.81 2.50
CA ALA A 24 12.34 1.67 1.47
C ALA A 24 13.03 0.86 0.36
N VAL A 25 13.87 -0.11 0.71
CA VAL A 25 14.56 -0.96 -0.28
C VAL A 25 13.56 -1.86 -1.00
N GLY A 26 12.56 -2.40 -0.30
CA GLY A 26 11.52 -3.23 -0.90
C GLY A 26 10.66 -2.48 -1.93
N THR A 27 10.24 -1.25 -1.61
CA THR A 27 9.49 -0.40 -2.55
C THR A 27 10.35 0.00 -3.75
N MET A 28 11.64 0.29 -3.55
CA MET A 28 12.56 0.63 -4.63
C MET A 28 12.85 -0.57 -5.55
N ALA A 29 13.10 -1.76 -4.98
CA ALA A 29 13.30 -2.99 -5.74
C ALA A 29 12.06 -3.33 -6.59
N TYR A 30 10.87 -3.13 -6.02
CA TYR A 30 9.63 -3.31 -6.74
C TYR A 30 9.48 -2.32 -7.91
N PHE A 31 9.82 -1.04 -7.69
CA PHE A 31 9.79 -0.03 -8.75
C PHE A 31 10.77 -0.34 -9.89
N VAL A 32 11.98 -0.77 -9.58
CA VAL A 32 12.97 -1.20 -10.58
C VAL A 32 12.45 -2.41 -11.37
N ASN A 33 11.84 -3.38 -10.68
CA ASN A 33 11.24 -4.54 -11.34
C ASN A 33 10.07 -4.16 -12.26
N GLU A 34 9.22 -3.20 -11.85
CA GLU A 34 8.17 -2.64 -12.72
C GLU A 34 8.75 -1.99 -13.97
N ARG A 35 9.81 -1.18 -13.80
CA ARG A 35 10.48 -0.48 -14.90
C ARG A 35 11.10 -1.46 -15.90
N ASP A 36 11.79 -2.48 -15.42
CA ASP A 36 12.56 -3.39 -16.27
C ASP A 36 11.68 -4.49 -16.88
N ASN A 37 10.56 -4.87 -16.23
CA ASN A 37 9.65 -5.92 -16.71
C ASN A 37 8.17 -5.47 -16.76
N PRO A 38 7.82 -4.48 -17.61
CA PRO A 38 6.44 -3.98 -17.69
C PRO A 38 5.42 -5.04 -18.14
N LYS A 39 5.86 -6.04 -18.92
CA LYS A 39 4.99 -7.13 -19.42
C LYS A 39 4.66 -8.19 -18.37
N ALA A 40 5.54 -8.41 -17.38
CA ALA A 40 5.30 -9.41 -16.32
C ALA A 40 4.10 -9.04 -15.43
N GLN A 41 3.73 -7.75 -15.42
CA GLN A 41 2.68 -7.25 -14.57
C GLN A 41 1.28 -7.23 -15.18
N ASN A 42 1.10 -7.56 -16.46
CA ASN A 42 -0.23 -7.68 -17.10
C ASN A 42 -1.22 -6.54 -16.73
N GLY A 43 -0.76 -5.28 -16.68
CA GLY A 43 -1.60 -4.14 -16.28
C GLY A 43 -2.07 -4.22 -14.82
N LYS A 44 -1.21 -4.65 -13.90
CA LYS A 44 -1.45 -4.70 -12.45
C LYS A 44 -0.35 -3.97 -11.68
N SER A 45 0.12 -2.85 -12.23
CA SER A 45 1.06 -2.00 -11.50
C SER A 45 0.44 -1.52 -10.20
N LEU A 46 1.27 -1.38 -9.16
CA LEU A 46 0.84 -0.88 -7.86
C LEU A 46 0.24 0.53 -7.98
N MET A 47 0.76 1.36 -8.89
CA MET A 47 0.17 2.66 -9.22
C MET A 47 -1.23 2.52 -9.82
N GLU A 48 -1.41 1.54 -10.71
CA GLU A 48 -2.70 1.27 -11.33
C GLU A 48 -3.71 0.72 -10.33
N LEU A 49 -3.25 -0.11 -9.39
CA LEU A 49 -4.04 -0.61 -8.26
C LEU A 49 -4.46 0.53 -7.32
N MET A 50 -3.54 1.44 -7.01
CA MET A 50 -3.83 2.63 -6.21
C MET A 50 -4.83 3.54 -6.90
N ASN A 51 -4.66 3.79 -8.20
CA ASN A 51 -5.59 4.60 -8.98
C ASN A 51 -6.97 3.95 -9.05
N ARG A 52 -7.06 2.63 -9.26
CA ARG A 52 -8.33 1.89 -9.20
C ARG A 52 -8.99 1.97 -7.82
N LYS A 53 -8.22 1.87 -6.74
CA LYS A 53 -8.73 2.01 -5.37
C LYS A 53 -9.26 3.42 -5.11
N ARG A 54 -8.54 4.44 -5.57
CA ARG A 54 -8.97 5.85 -5.49
C ARG A 54 -10.27 6.07 -6.26
N GLN A 55 -10.34 5.59 -7.50
CA GLN A 55 -11.53 5.75 -8.35
C GLN A 55 -12.76 5.11 -7.70
N ARG A 56 -12.66 3.86 -7.24
CA ARG A 56 -13.76 3.19 -6.51
C ARG A 56 -14.25 3.99 -5.29
N THR A 57 -13.34 4.66 -4.59
CA THR A 57 -13.70 5.48 -3.42
C THR A 57 -14.49 6.72 -3.83
N ILE A 58 -14.18 7.31 -4.99
CA ILE A 58 -14.91 8.45 -5.56
C ILE A 58 -16.28 7.99 -6.04
N ASP A 59 -16.35 6.91 -6.82
CA ASP A 59 -17.60 6.38 -7.37
C ASP A 59 -18.60 6.04 -6.25
N LEU A 60 -18.13 5.44 -5.14
CA LEU A 60 -18.97 5.16 -3.96
C LEU A 60 -19.50 6.42 -3.29
N ARG A 61 -18.75 7.54 -3.32
CA ARG A 61 -19.21 8.82 -2.77
C ARG A 61 -20.25 9.46 -3.67
N GLU A 62 -20.06 9.38 -4.99
CA GLU A 62 -20.99 9.91 -5.97
C GLU A 62 -22.31 9.12 -5.97
N GLN A 63 -22.26 7.79 -5.89
CA GLN A 63 -23.45 6.94 -5.74
C GLN A 63 -24.28 7.35 -4.50
N ARG A 64 -23.65 7.48 -3.33
CA ARG A 64 -24.36 7.93 -2.12
C ARG A 64 -24.95 9.33 -2.25
N ARG A 65 -24.32 10.22 -3.03
CA ARG A 65 -24.82 11.58 -3.26
C ARG A 65 -26.06 11.55 -4.17
N LEU A 66 -26.02 10.74 -5.23
CA LEU A 66 -27.14 10.54 -6.14
C LEU A 66 -28.33 9.87 -5.45
N GLU A 67 -28.10 8.81 -4.66
CA GLU A 67 -29.14 8.14 -3.86
C GLU A 67 -29.88 9.09 -2.93
N ARG A 68 -29.16 10.01 -2.28
CA ARG A 68 -29.76 11.03 -1.40
C ARG A 68 -30.58 12.06 -2.17
N GLN A 69 -30.16 12.43 -3.38
CA GLN A 69 -30.92 13.35 -4.22
C GLN A 69 -32.18 12.70 -4.78
N SER A 70 -32.11 11.43 -5.20
CA SER A 70 -33.29 10.68 -5.63
C SER A 70 -34.30 10.48 -4.50
N ALA A 71 -33.84 10.21 -3.27
CA ALA A 71 -34.72 10.10 -2.11
C ALA A 71 -35.39 11.44 -1.76
N ALA A 72 -34.64 12.54 -1.75
CA ALA A 72 -35.17 13.86 -1.46
C ALA A 72 -36.18 14.36 -2.50
N ASN A 73 -36.06 13.93 -3.76
CA ASN A 73 -37.01 14.29 -4.81
C ASN A 73 -38.29 13.43 -4.78
N GLN A 74 -38.22 12.19 -4.28
CA GLN A 74 -39.39 11.33 -4.11
C GLN A 74 -40.28 11.77 -2.94
N ASP A 75 -39.73 12.43 -1.93
CA ASP A 75 -40.50 12.98 -0.80
C ASP A 75 -41.23 14.30 -1.14
N GLN A 76 -41.03 14.86 -2.35
CA GLN A 76 -41.64 16.12 -2.80
C GLN A 76 -42.81 15.94 -3.80
N GLU A 77 -43.09 14.72 -4.26
CA GLU A 77 -44.30 14.35 -5.02
C GLU A 77 -45.33 13.67 -4.12
#